data_AF-V5R0G5-F1
#
_entry.id   AF-V5R0G5-F1
#
_cell.length_a   1.000
_cell.length_b   1.000
_cell.length_c   1.000
_cell.angle_alpha   90.00
_cell.angle_beta   90.00
_cell.angle_gamma   90.00
#
_symmetry.space_group_name_H-M   'P 1'
#
loop_
_entity.id
_entity.type
_entity.pdbx_description
1 polymer ?
#
loop_
_entity_poly.entity_id
_entity_poly.type
_entity_poly.pdbx_seq_one_letter_code
_entity_poly.pdbx_strand_id
1 'polypeptide(L)'
;AMQIGMSFINAYKMCAGESATGEFAFMAKHASVVLMSNYMPVRRARAHNEPGGMPLGICDDATRSPALFPNDPVRAELEAIGVAAVVYDQLWFGTYMSGGVGFT
;
A
#
# COMPACT_ATOMS: atom_id res chain seq x y z
N ALA A 1 12.17 5.65 1.20
CA ALA A 1 13.61 5.29 1.14
C ALA A 1 14.54 6.49 1.15
N MET A 2 14.45 7.43 0.19
CA MET A 2 15.41 8.55 0.12
C MET A 2 15.45 9.40 1.39
N GLN A 3 14.28 9.76 1.93
CA GLN A 3 14.22 10.53 3.18
C GLN A 3 14.72 9.74 4.39
N ILE A 4 14.45 8.43 4.43
CA ILE A 4 15.00 7.54 5.47
C ILE A 4 16.54 7.57 5.43
N GLY A 5 17.13 7.44 4.23
CA GLY A 5 18.59 7.51 4.05
C GLY A 5 19.18 8.83 4.51
N MET A 6 18.59 9.96 4.13
CA MET A 6 19.05 11.28 4.57
C MET A 6 18.90 11.47 6.09
N SER A 7 17.82 10.95 6.68
CA SER A 7 17.65 10.96 8.14
C SER A 7 18.72 10.14 8.85
N PHE A 8 19.11 8.96 8.33
CA PHE A 8 20.21 8.18 8.90
C PHE A 8 21.54 8.94 8.83
N ILE A 9 21.84 9.54 7.66
CA ILE A 9 23.07 10.33 7.46
C ILE A 9 23.16 11.45 8.51
N ASN A 10 22.08 12.21 8.67
CA ASN A 10 22.05 13.34 9.60
C ASN A 10 22.04 12.89 11.07
N ALA A 11 21.13 11.99 11.45
CA ALA A 11 20.92 11.59 12.84
C ALA A 11 22.12 10.84 13.45
N TYR A 12 22.81 10.03 12.65
CA TYR A 12 23.96 9.23 13.09
C TYR A 12 25.31 9.82 12.67
N LYS A 13 25.33 11.07 12.15
CA LYS A 13 26.54 11.79 11.74
C LYS A 13 27.43 10.98 10.78
N MET A 14 26.80 10.26 9.86
CA MET A 14 27.51 9.47 8.86
C MET A 14 28.07 10.36 7.75
N CYS A 15 28.99 9.82 6.95
CA CYS A 15 29.41 10.51 5.73
C CYS A 15 28.25 10.55 4.72
N ALA A 16 28.05 11.72 4.09
CA ALA A 16 26.98 11.93 3.11
C ALA A 16 27.31 11.29 1.75
N GLY A 17 27.28 9.96 1.69
CA GLY A 17 27.51 9.17 0.48
C GLY A 17 28.66 8.16 0.59
N GLU A 18 28.79 7.46 1.71
CA GLU A 18 29.72 6.32 1.87
C GLU A 18 29.06 4.97 1.57
N SER A 19 29.84 3.87 1.55
CA SER A 19 29.34 2.52 1.23
C SER A 19 28.16 2.07 2.09
N ALA A 20 28.19 2.38 3.40
CA ALA A 20 27.12 2.06 4.34
C ALA A 20 25.78 2.73 3.96
N THR A 21 25.80 3.89 3.29
CA THR A 21 24.57 4.53 2.80
C THR A 21 23.85 3.68 1.74
N GLY A 22 24.59 2.88 0.97
CA GLY A 22 24.05 1.91 0.01
C GLY A 22 23.28 0.77 0.68
N GLU A 23 23.76 0.30 1.84
CA GLU A 23 23.07 -0.74 2.62
C GLU A 23 21.74 -0.24 3.18
N PHE A 24 21.69 1.00 3.68
CA PHE A 24 20.42 1.62 4.08
C PHE A 24 19.44 1.78 2.92
N ALA A 25 19.94 2.04 1.70
CA ALA A 25 19.11 2.08 0.52
C ALA A 25 18.52 0.71 0.17
N PHE A 26 19.31 -0.36 0.26
CA PHE A 26 18.82 -1.73 0.03
C PHE A 26 17.81 -2.15 1.11
N MET A 27 18.11 -1.88 2.38
CA MET A 27 17.19 -2.12 3.50
C MET A 27 15.85 -1.44 3.26
N ALA A 28 15.84 -0.13 3.02
CA ALA A 28 14.63 0.66 2.91
C ALA A 28 13.84 0.49 1.60
N LYS A 29 14.42 -0.15 0.57
CA LYS A 29 13.78 -0.37 -0.74
C LYS A 29 13.47 -1.83 -1.06
N HIS A 30 14.10 -2.78 -0.38
CA HIS A 30 13.96 -4.21 -0.69
C HIS A 30 13.91 -5.07 0.57
N ALA A 31 14.94 -5.04 1.42
CA ALA A 31 15.09 -6.05 2.48
C ALA A 31 14.01 -5.97 3.58
N SER A 32 13.51 -4.77 3.90
CA SER A 32 12.56 -4.56 4.99
C SER A 32 11.36 -3.69 4.62
N VAL A 33 11.13 -3.46 3.33
CA VAL A 33 9.95 -2.70 2.89
C VAL A 33 8.75 -3.65 2.81
N VAL A 34 7.64 -3.26 3.45
CA VAL A 34 6.34 -3.90 3.26
C VAL A 34 5.50 -2.97 2.40
N LEU A 35 5.23 -3.40 1.18
CA LEU A 35 4.39 -2.66 0.23
C LEU A 35 2.92 -3.03 0.46
N MET A 36 2.00 -2.16 0.06
CA MET A 36 0.56 -2.47 0.09
C MET A 36 0.20 -3.50 -0.98
N SER A 37 0.90 -3.47 -2.11
CA SER A 37 0.71 -4.40 -3.22
C SER A 37 1.95 -4.51 -4.10
N ASN A 38 2.09 -5.65 -4.76
CA ASN A 38 3.13 -5.86 -5.77
C ASN A 38 2.69 -5.35 -7.15
N TYR A 39 3.62 -5.25 -8.10
CA TYR A 39 3.32 -4.89 -9.49
C TYR A 39 2.45 -5.93 -10.19
N MET A 40 1.82 -5.53 -11.30
CA MET A 40 0.87 -6.36 -12.03
C MET A 40 1.43 -6.95 -13.34
N PRO A 41 0.95 -8.13 -13.78
CA PRO A 41 1.31 -8.69 -15.09
C PRO A 41 0.98 -7.73 -16.25
N VAL A 42 1.80 -7.79 -17.30
CA VAL A 42 1.90 -6.77 -18.35
C VAL A 42 0.60 -6.42 -19.08
N ARG A 43 -0.36 -7.36 -19.18
CA ARG A 43 -1.69 -7.07 -19.79
C ARG A 43 -2.44 -5.96 -19.06
N ARG A 44 -2.18 -5.79 -17.76
CA ARG A 44 -2.74 -4.75 -16.89
C ARG A 44 -1.61 -4.11 -16.09
N ALA A 45 -0.53 -3.73 -16.79
CA ALA A 45 0.69 -3.23 -16.18
C ALA A 45 0.41 -2.06 -15.24
N ARG A 46 0.88 -2.20 -14.00
CA ARG A 46 0.75 -1.22 -12.92
C ARG A 46 1.98 -1.30 -12.03
N ALA A 47 2.32 -0.16 -11.45
CA ALA A 47 3.39 -0.06 -10.47
C ALA A 47 3.00 -0.78 -9.17
N HIS A 48 3.92 -0.81 -8.21
CA HIS A 48 3.61 -1.21 -6.84
C HIS A 48 2.59 -0.26 -6.19
N ASN A 49 1.94 -0.73 -5.13
CA ASN A 49 0.96 0.04 -4.35
C ASN A 49 -0.29 0.48 -5.14
N GLU A 50 -0.61 -0.23 -6.23
CA GLU A 50 -1.84 -0.02 -7.00
C GLU A 50 -2.95 -1.00 -6.54
N PRO A 51 -4.24 -0.63 -6.65
CA PRO A 51 -5.36 -1.42 -6.13
C PRO A 51 -5.39 -2.87 -6.65
N GLY A 52 -5.05 -3.08 -7.92
CA GLY A 52 -5.14 -4.39 -8.56
C GLY A 52 -4.22 -5.47 -7.97
N GLY A 53 -3.17 -5.09 -7.25
CA GLY A 53 -2.26 -6.02 -6.58
C GLY A 53 -2.50 -6.13 -5.07
N MET A 54 -3.44 -5.38 -4.50
CA MET A 54 -3.69 -5.31 -3.06
C MET A 54 -4.54 -6.51 -2.62
N PRO A 55 -4.03 -7.39 -1.74
CA PRO A 55 -4.83 -8.50 -1.21
C PRO A 55 -6.05 -7.99 -0.43
N LEU A 56 -7.15 -8.75 -0.46
CA LEU A 56 -8.38 -8.36 0.26
C LEU A 56 -8.15 -8.16 1.76
N GLY A 57 -7.30 -8.99 2.38
CA GLY A 57 -6.95 -8.83 3.81
C GLY A 57 -6.26 -7.50 4.14
N ILE A 58 -5.43 -6.97 3.23
CA ILE A 58 -4.81 -5.64 3.44
C ILE A 58 -5.86 -4.52 3.35
N CYS A 59 -6.88 -4.70 2.48
CA CYS A 59 -8.00 -3.78 2.40
C CYS A 59 -8.86 -3.80 3.68
N ASP A 60 -9.07 -4.99 4.25
CA ASP A 60 -9.80 -5.18 5.51
C ASP A 60 -9.02 -4.59 6.70
N ASP A 61 -7.73 -4.91 6.81
CA ASP A 61 -6.82 -4.41 7.85
C ASP A 61 -6.63 -2.88 7.82
N ALA A 62 -6.94 -2.22 6.69
CA ALA A 62 -6.95 -0.77 6.58
C ALA A 62 -8.14 -0.13 7.32
N THR A 63 -9.18 -0.90 7.63
CA THR A 63 -10.30 -0.45 8.45
C THR A 63 -9.97 -0.55 9.93
N ARG A 64 -10.62 0.30 10.75
CA ARG A 64 -10.44 0.30 12.21
C ARG A 64 -11.61 -0.31 12.96
N SER A 65 -12.59 -0.87 12.25
CA SER A 65 -13.81 -1.42 12.84
C SER A 65 -13.52 -2.51 13.87
N PRO A 66 -12.61 -3.49 13.64
CA PRO A 66 -12.30 -4.51 14.63
C PRO A 66 -11.71 -3.94 15.93
N ALA A 67 -10.93 -2.86 15.86
CA ALA A 67 -10.32 -2.22 17.02
C ALA A 67 -11.30 -1.34 17.81
N LEU A 68 -12.25 -0.71 17.13
CA LEU A 68 -13.23 0.20 17.74
C LEU A 68 -14.46 -0.54 18.27
N PHE A 69 -14.85 -1.64 17.60
CA PHE A 69 -16.06 -2.42 17.91
C PHE A 69 -15.73 -3.92 17.93
N PRO A 70 -14.90 -4.38 18.89
CA PRO A 70 -14.35 -5.74 18.87
C PRO A 70 -15.38 -6.85 19.04
N ASN A 71 -16.58 -6.54 19.55
CA ASN A 71 -17.67 -7.50 19.74
C ASN A 71 -18.73 -7.42 18.63
N ASP A 72 -18.51 -6.62 17.59
CA ASP A 72 -19.42 -6.47 16.45
C ASP A 72 -18.71 -6.88 15.14
N PRO A 73 -18.62 -8.19 14.87
CA PRO A 73 -17.94 -8.69 13.67
C PRO A 73 -18.67 -8.32 12.38
N VAL A 74 -20.00 -8.12 12.43
CA VAL A 74 -20.79 -7.73 11.25
C VAL A 74 -20.45 -6.30 10.85
N ARG A 75 -20.27 -5.40 11.83
CA ARG A 75 -19.76 -4.05 11.56
C ARG A 75 -18.35 -4.09 10.97
N ALA A 76 -17.49 -5.02 11.40
CA ALA A 76 -16.17 -5.18 10.79
C ALA A 76 -16.28 -5.51 9.30
N GLU A 77 -17.10 -6.50 8.94
CA GLU A 77 -17.35 -6.87 7.55
C GLU A 77 -17.93 -5.72 6.73
N LEU A 78 -18.95 -5.02 7.24
CA LEU A 78 -19.62 -3.94 6.49
C LEU A 78 -18.69 -2.73 6.23
N GLU A 79 -17.81 -2.40 7.17
CA GLU A 79 -16.81 -1.35 6.98
C GLU A 79 -15.74 -1.76 5.95
N ALA A 80 -15.27 -3.01 6.01
CA ALA A 80 -14.35 -3.56 5.03
C ALA A 80 -14.98 -3.59 3.63
N ILE A 81 -16.23 -4.01 3.51
CA ILE A 81 -17.01 -3.99 2.26
C ILE A 81 -17.18 -2.56 1.75
N GLY A 82 -17.47 -1.60 2.64
CA GLY A 82 -17.62 -0.19 2.27
C GLY A 82 -16.35 0.36 1.61
N VAL A 83 -15.17 0.07 2.18
CA VAL A 83 -13.88 0.46 1.57
C VAL A 83 -13.62 -0.32 0.28
N ALA A 84 -13.84 -1.64 0.28
CA ALA A 84 -13.57 -2.51 -0.85
C ALA A 84 -14.43 -2.13 -2.09
N ALA A 85 -15.71 -1.80 -1.91
CA ALA A 85 -16.59 -1.39 -3.00
C ALA A 85 -16.08 -0.12 -3.71
N VAL A 86 -15.59 0.86 -2.94
CA VAL A 86 -15.03 2.08 -3.53
C VAL A 86 -13.69 1.81 -4.20
N VAL A 87 -12.79 1.08 -3.54
CA VAL A 87 -11.43 0.85 -4.05
C VAL A 87 -11.42 -0.07 -5.26
N TYR A 88 -12.13 -1.20 -5.19
CA TYR A 88 -12.07 -2.22 -6.24
C TYR A 88 -13.08 -1.96 -7.37
N ASP A 89 -14.33 -1.62 -7.07
CA ASP A 89 -15.33 -1.46 -8.13
C ASP A 89 -15.29 -0.05 -8.72
N GLN A 90 -15.45 0.99 -7.90
CA GLN A 90 -15.53 2.36 -8.42
C GLN A 90 -14.20 2.85 -9.01
N LEU A 91 -13.10 2.65 -8.27
CA LEU A 91 -11.77 3.13 -8.70
C LEU A 91 -11.07 2.12 -9.62
N TRP A 92 -10.79 0.91 -9.13
CA TRP A 92 -9.98 -0.02 -9.90
C TRP A 92 -10.67 -0.50 -11.19
N PHE A 93 -11.84 -1.12 -11.09
CA PHE A 93 -12.56 -1.60 -12.26
C PHE A 93 -13.20 -0.45 -13.04
N GLY A 94 -13.84 0.49 -12.37
CA GLY A 94 -14.60 1.59 -12.95
C GLY A 94 -13.77 2.72 -13.56
N THR A 95 -12.50 2.84 -13.17
CA THR A 95 -11.60 3.87 -13.71
C THR A 95 -10.32 3.27 -14.28
N TYR A 96 -9.49 2.61 -13.47
CA TYR A 96 -8.17 2.15 -13.93
C TYR A 96 -8.24 1.09 -15.03
N MET A 97 -9.27 0.25 -15.03
CA MET A 97 -9.43 -0.85 -15.98
C MET A 97 -10.55 -0.63 -17.00
N SER A 98 -11.33 0.45 -16.88
CA SER A 98 -12.36 0.83 -17.85
C SER A 98 -12.43 2.35 -18.07
N GLY A 99 -13.18 3.09 -17.26
CA GLY A 99 -13.41 4.54 -17.38
C GLY A 99 -14.81 4.90 -17.92
N GLY A 100 -15.13 6.20 -17.93
CA GLY A 100 -16.40 6.73 -18.41
C GLY A 100 -17.39 7.01 -17.28
N VAL A 101 -18.67 6.64 -17.47
CA VAL A 101 -19.71 6.80 -16.42
C VAL A 101 -19.35 6.01 -15.16
N GLY A 102 -18.64 4.89 -15.31
CA GLY A 102 -18.13 4.11 -14.19
C GLY A 102 -19.21 3.27 -13.51
N PHE A 103 -18.92 2.89 -12.25
CA PHE A 103 -19.67 1.89 -11.48
C PHE A 103 -20.05 2.42 -10.08
N THR A 104 -20.64 3.61 -10.01
CA THR A 104 -21.23 4.14 -8.76
C THR A 104 -22.48 3.36 -8.39
#